data_AF-A0A843E7Y2-F1
#
_entry.id   AF-A0A843E7Y2-F1
#
_cell.length_a   1.000
_cell.length_b   1.000
_cell.length_c   1.000
_cell.angle_alpha   90.00
_cell.angle_beta   90.00
_cell.angle_gamma   90.00
#
_symmetry.space_group_name_H-M   'P 1'
#
loop_
_entity.id
_entity.type
_entity.pdbx_description
1 polymer ?
#
loop_
_entity_poly.entity_id
_entity_poly.type
_entity_poly.pdbx_seq_one_letter_code
_entity_poly.pdbx_strand_id
1 'polypeptide(L)'
;MFADACEKMMKCTFPLISSKHMVDGSSSSGIGTFVVINPDGWAITAAHVLIDMVQHRECIRKLNEIREWNESHPDDIRTPDPKWTDHHSIWLGVPGAEIETAYLNTEIDLAVFRMKNFRKDSVKHYPTFKDPSKLRVGTSICRLGFPFTDAATTFNEEKNLFVINKGVLPVPFFPNDGMYTRNVVEGKTRDEDAFDK
;
A
#
# COMPACT_ATOMS: atom_id res chain seq x y z
N MET A 1 -25.85 -11.00 10.32
CA MET A 1 -24.72 -10.49 11.15
C MET A 1 -23.42 -10.42 10.38
N PHE A 2 -22.84 -11.53 9.89
CA PHE A 2 -21.57 -11.51 9.14
C PHE A 2 -21.71 -10.84 7.76
N ALA A 3 -22.76 -11.19 7.00
CA ALA A 3 -23.07 -10.54 5.73
C ALA A 3 -23.25 -9.02 5.88
N ASP A 4 -24.00 -8.58 6.89
CA ASP A 4 -24.21 -7.16 7.18
C ASP A 4 -22.89 -6.43 7.50
N ALA A 5 -21.99 -7.09 8.23
CA ALA A 5 -20.65 -6.56 8.51
C ALA A 5 -19.82 -6.44 7.23
N CYS A 6 -19.87 -7.45 6.35
CA CYS A 6 -19.23 -7.41 5.03
C CYS A 6 -19.77 -6.25 4.19
N GLU A 7 -21.09 -6.15 4.04
CA GLU A 7 -21.75 -5.12 3.24
C GLU A 7 -21.41 -3.71 3.73
N LYS A 8 -21.29 -3.53 5.06
CA LYS A 8 -20.88 -2.28 5.67
C LYS A 8 -19.41 -1.93 5.35
N MET A 9 -18.50 -2.89 5.47
CA MET A 9 -17.06 -2.66 5.26
C MET A 9 -16.67 -2.56 3.78
N MET A 10 -17.38 -3.23 2.87
CA MET A 10 -17.17 -3.10 1.42
C MET A 10 -17.31 -1.66 0.92
N LYS A 11 -18.06 -0.81 1.65
CA LYS A 11 -18.32 0.60 1.29
C LYS A 11 -17.13 1.54 1.55
N CYS A 12 -16.09 1.06 2.23
CA CYS A 12 -14.88 1.83 2.55
C CYS A 12 -13.57 1.06 2.39
N THR A 13 -13.62 -0.18 1.89
CA THR A 13 -12.46 -1.06 1.72
C THR A 13 -12.12 -1.15 0.23
N PHE A 14 -10.87 -0.87 -0.14
CA PHE A 14 -10.45 -0.78 -1.53
C PHE A 14 -9.14 -1.54 -1.77
N PRO A 15 -8.95 -2.09 -2.98
CA PRO A 15 -7.69 -2.72 -3.36
C PRO A 15 -6.62 -1.66 -3.64
N LEU A 16 -5.38 -2.00 -3.37
CA LEU A 16 -4.19 -1.25 -3.78
C LEU A 16 -3.30 -2.20 -4.59
N ILE A 17 -2.83 -1.79 -5.77
CA ILE A 17 -1.86 -2.57 -6.55
C ILE A 17 -0.53 -1.82 -6.57
N SER A 18 0.52 -2.44 -6.02
CA SER A 18 1.91 -1.96 -6.11
C SER A 18 2.58 -2.69 -7.26
N SER A 19 3.20 -1.97 -8.20
CA SER A 19 3.95 -2.56 -9.32
C SER A 19 5.36 -2.01 -9.38
N LYS A 20 6.32 -2.88 -9.68
CA LYS A 20 7.76 -2.59 -9.78
C LYS A 20 8.31 -3.10 -11.10
N HIS A 21 9.20 -2.32 -11.68
CA HIS A 21 10.09 -2.71 -12.76
C HIS A 21 11.53 -2.55 -12.26
N MET A 22 12.39 -3.50 -12.62
CA MET A 22 13.77 -3.55 -12.19
C MET A 22 14.72 -3.24 -13.35
N VAL A 23 15.94 -2.85 -13.02
CA VAL A 23 17.00 -2.53 -14.01
C VAL A 23 17.28 -3.69 -14.97
N ASP A 24 17.11 -4.93 -14.53
CA ASP A 24 17.27 -6.13 -15.39
C ASP A 24 16.08 -6.42 -16.32
N GLY A 25 15.06 -5.56 -16.34
CA GLY A 25 13.84 -5.73 -17.12
C GLY A 25 12.78 -6.63 -16.48
N SER A 26 13.06 -7.20 -15.30
CA SER A 26 12.04 -7.96 -14.58
C SER A 26 10.97 -7.03 -14.00
N SER A 27 9.74 -7.54 -13.89
CA SER A 27 8.62 -6.82 -13.28
C SER A 27 7.94 -7.69 -12.24
N SER A 28 7.40 -7.04 -11.21
CA SER A 28 6.59 -7.70 -10.18
C SER A 28 5.45 -6.79 -9.76
N SER A 29 4.37 -7.39 -9.28
CA SER A 29 3.23 -6.66 -8.74
C SER A 29 2.66 -7.40 -7.54
N GLY A 30 2.01 -6.65 -6.65
CA GLY A 30 1.35 -7.17 -5.47
C GLY A 30 0.06 -6.41 -5.20
N ILE A 31 -0.88 -7.09 -4.54
CA ILE A 31 -2.14 -6.49 -4.11
C ILE A 31 -2.16 -6.34 -2.58
N GLY A 32 -2.62 -5.17 -2.14
CA GLY A 32 -2.91 -4.85 -0.75
C GLY A 32 -4.36 -4.42 -0.59
N THR A 33 -4.74 -4.22 0.67
CA THR A 33 -6.05 -3.69 1.06
C THR A 33 -5.84 -2.41 1.85
N PHE A 34 -6.65 -1.38 1.57
CA PHE A 34 -6.72 -0.21 2.43
C PHE A 34 -8.17 0.11 2.78
N VAL A 35 -8.35 0.83 3.89
CA VAL A 35 -9.65 1.30 4.35
C VAL A 35 -9.64 2.81 4.44
N VAL A 36 -10.62 3.47 3.83
CA VAL A 36 -10.79 4.93 3.96
C VAL A 36 -11.47 5.23 5.29
N ILE A 37 -10.85 6.08 6.10
CA ILE A 37 -11.22 6.29 7.51
C ILE A 37 -11.98 7.59 7.77
N ASN A 38 -11.93 8.57 6.87
CA ASN A 38 -12.63 9.85 7.04
C ASN A 38 -12.91 10.57 5.70
N PRO A 39 -13.78 11.61 5.68
CA PRO A 39 -14.14 12.33 4.46
C PRO A 39 -13.03 13.20 3.87
N ASP A 40 -11.88 13.34 4.52
CA ASP A 40 -10.77 14.13 4.00
C ASP A 40 -9.78 13.28 3.19
N GLY A 41 -10.15 12.02 2.91
CA GLY A 41 -9.39 11.11 2.06
C GLY A 41 -8.25 10.42 2.78
N TRP A 42 -8.27 10.38 4.11
CA TRP A 42 -7.32 9.55 4.86
C TRP A 42 -7.70 8.08 4.78
N ALA A 43 -6.68 7.24 4.65
CA ALA A 43 -6.80 5.80 4.60
C ALA A 43 -5.71 5.12 5.43
N ILE A 44 -6.00 3.88 5.83
CA ILE A 44 -5.10 3.01 6.60
C ILE A 44 -4.84 1.71 5.85
N THR A 45 -3.60 1.23 5.91
CA THR A 45 -3.15 -0.06 5.36
C THR A 45 -1.96 -0.58 6.18
N ALA A 46 -1.39 -1.72 5.79
CA ALA A 46 -0.18 -2.22 6.40
C ALA A 46 1.07 -1.51 5.83
N ALA A 47 2.10 -1.28 6.63
CA ALA A 47 3.30 -0.57 6.18
C ALA A 47 4.02 -1.30 5.05
N HIS A 48 4.09 -2.64 5.11
CA HIS A 48 4.71 -3.44 4.07
C HIS A 48 4.00 -3.32 2.71
N VAL A 49 2.73 -2.92 2.66
CA VAL A 49 2.00 -2.69 1.40
C VAL A 49 2.55 -1.47 0.64
N LEU A 50 3.07 -0.48 1.38
CA LEU A 50 3.62 0.76 0.82
C LEU A 50 5.15 0.81 0.82
N ILE A 51 5.83 -0.21 1.36
CA ILE A 51 7.29 -0.18 1.55
C ILE A 51 8.06 -0.07 0.23
N ASP A 52 7.51 -0.65 -0.85
CA ASP A 52 8.07 -0.58 -2.19
C ASP A 52 8.25 0.87 -2.68
N MET A 53 7.34 1.77 -2.28
CA MET A 53 7.43 3.20 -2.62
C MET A 53 8.67 3.85 -2.00
N VAL A 54 9.00 3.48 -0.76
CA VAL A 54 10.18 4.01 -0.05
C VAL A 54 11.45 3.40 -0.63
N GLN A 55 11.45 2.08 -0.86
CA GLN A 55 12.58 1.38 -1.46
C GLN A 55 12.92 1.91 -2.87
N HIS A 56 11.90 2.20 -3.68
CA HIS A 56 12.08 2.78 -5.01
C HIS A 56 12.75 4.16 -4.96
N ARG A 57 12.36 5.04 -4.03
CA ARG A 57 13.00 6.36 -3.86
C ARG A 57 14.50 6.22 -3.57
N GLU A 58 14.89 5.28 -2.71
CA GLU A 58 16.30 5.00 -2.43
C GLU A 58 17.02 4.40 -3.65
N CYS A 59 16.36 3.52 -4.41
CA CYS A 59 16.93 2.99 -5.65
C CYS A 59 17.19 4.11 -6.67
N ILE A 60 16.23 5.00 -6.88
CA ILE A 60 16.38 6.15 -7.79
C ILE A 60 17.52 7.07 -7.36
N ARG A 61 17.65 7.35 -6.05
CA ARG A 61 18.78 8.14 -5.54
C ARG A 61 20.12 7.52 -5.91
N LYS A 62 20.30 6.22 -5.63
CA LYS A 62 21.54 5.49 -5.94
C LYS A 62 21.80 5.38 -7.45
N LEU A 63 20.74 5.22 -8.26
CA LEU A 63 20.85 5.19 -9.71
C LEU A 63 21.36 6.52 -10.26
N ASN A 64 20.88 7.65 -9.72
CA ASN A 64 21.36 8.98 -10.11
C ASN A 64 22.83 9.19 -9.69
N GLU A 65 23.21 8.78 -8.48
CA GLU A 65 24.61 8.84 -8.01
C GLU A 65 25.56 8.05 -8.91
N ILE A 66 25.15 6.87 -9.38
CA ILE A 66 25.94 6.07 -10.33
C ILE A 66 26.04 6.76 -11.69
N ARG A 67 24.95 7.36 -12.19
CA ARG A 67 24.96 8.10 -13.46
C ARG A 67 25.94 9.26 -13.41
N GLU A 68 25.86 10.10 -12.38
CA GLU A 68 26.77 11.23 -12.16
C GLU A 68 28.23 10.79 -11.99
N TRP A 69 28.47 9.67 -11.28
CA TRP A 69 29.80 9.08 -11.15
C TRP A 69 30.37 8.65 -12.50
N ASN A 70 29.59 7.90 -13.29
CA ASN A 70 30.05 7.37 -14.58
C ASN A 70 30.30 8.48 -15.61
N GLU A 71 29.56 9.59 -15.55
CA GLU A 71 29.81 10.77 -16.37
C GLU A 71 31.13 11.47 -16.00
N SER A 72 31.50 11.47 -14.72
CA SER A 72 32.71 12.13 -14.22
C SER A 72 33.96 11.23 -14.22
N HIS A 73 33.79 9.90 -14.24
CA HIS A 73 34.87 8.91 -14.14
C HIS A 73 34.74 7.84 -15.24
N PRO A 74 35.05 8.18 -16.51
CA PRO A 74 34.91 7.25 -17.63
C PRO A 74 35.80 6.01 -17.52
N ASP A 75 36.89 6.09 -16.75
CA ASP A 75 37.84 4.98 -16.53
C ASP A 75 37.45 4.09 -15.32
N ASP A 76 36.46 4.47 -14.50
CA ASP A 76 35.98 3.73 -13.33
C ASP A 76 34.44 3.62 -13.34
N ILE A 77 33.93 2.82 -14.28
CA ILE A 77 32.50 2.64 -14.47
C ILE A 77 31.89 1.78 -13.37
N ARG A 78 30.88 2.32 -12.69
CA ARG A 78 30.03 1.60 -11.73
C ARG A 78 28.79 1.07 -12.41
N THR A 79 28.43 -0.17 -12.11
CA THR A 79 27.21 -0.81 -12.59
C THR A 79 26.16 -0.83 -11.48
N PRO A 80 24.89 -0.48 -11.79
CA PRO A 80 23.81 -0.59 -10.82
C PRO A 80 23.47 -2.05 -10.53
N ASP A 81 22.90 -2.30 -9.36
CA ASP A 81 22.36 -3.62 -9.04
C ASP A 81 21.16 -3.93 -9.96
N PRO A 82 21.16 -5.09 -10.66
CA PRO A 82 20.08 -5.48 -11.57
C PRO A 82 18.71 -5.58 -10.89
N LYS A 83 18.66 -5.77 -9.57
CA LYS A 83 17.43 -5.91 -8.79
C LYS A 83 16.90 -4.59 -8.23
N TRP A 84 17.59 -3.48 -8.43
CA TRP A 84 17.05 -2.17 -8.04
C TRP A 84 15.83 -1.82 -8.88
N THR A 85 14.84 -1.24 -8.20
CA THR A 85 13.58 -0.80 -8.83
C THR A 85 13.79 0.55 -9.49
N ASP A 86 13.69 0.60 -10.81
CA ASP A 86 13.84 1.82 -11.61
C ASP A 86 12.48 2.47 -11.95
N HIS A 87 11.38 1.73 -11.85
CA HIS A 87 10.02 2.27 -11.93
C HIS A 87 9.11 1.62 -10.89
N HIS A 88 8.24 2.45 -10.30
CA HIS A 88 7.25 2.01 -9.34
C HIS A 88 5.93 2.71 -9.60
N SER A 89 4.81 2.01 -9.37
CA SER A 89 3.50 2.63 -9.35
C SER A 89 2.62 2.05 -8.25
N ILE A 90 1.71 2.91 -7.76
CA ILE A 90 0.62 2.52 -6.89
C ILE A 90 -0.68 2.88 -7.60
N TRP A 91 -1.51 1.87 -7.83
CA TRP A 91 -2.89 2.06 -8.24
C TRP A 91 -3.82 1.90 -7.03
N LEU A 92 -4.68 2.89 -6.81
CA LEU A 92 -5.72 2.83 -5.79
C LEU A 92 -7.05 2.46 -6.45
N GLY A 93 -7.80 1.53 -5.86
CA GLY A 93 -9.15 1.17 -6.29
C GLY A 93 -10.21 2.26 -6.12
N VAL A 94 -9.80 3.50 -5.89
CA VAL A 94 -10.66 4.69 -5.83
C VAL A 94 -10.38 5.51 -7.10
N PRO A 95 -11.39 5.72 -7.97
CA PRO A 95 -11.19 6.40 -9.25
C PRO A 95 -10.52 7.77 -9.12
N GLY A 96 -9.39 7.94 -9.80
CA GLY A 96 -8.62 9.19 -9.87
C GLY A 96 -7.86 9.57 -8.60
N ALA A 97 -7.95 8.77 -7.53
CA ALA A 97 -7.23 9.04 -6.30
C ALA A 97 -5.77 8.63 -6.41
N GLU A 98 -4.90 9.43 -5.82
CA GLU A 98 -3.46 9.19 -5.74
C GLU A 98 -2.98 9.48 -4.32
N ILE A 99 -1.90 8.82 -3.88
CA ILE A 99 -1.29 9.13 -2.60
C ILE A 99 -0.64 10.52 -2.67
N GLU A 100 -1.01 11.40 -1.73
CA GLU A 100 -0.41 12.72 -1.56
C GLU A 100 0.67 12.69 -0.47
N THR A 101 0.32 12.16 0.70
CA THR A 101 1.21 12.03 1.86
C THR A 101 1.00 10.66 2.48
N ALA A 102 2.08 10.01 2.94
CA ALA A 102 2.01 8.75 3.64
C ALA A 102 2.97 8.73 4.83
N TYR A 103 2.51 8.17 5.94
CA TYR A 103 3.27 7.92 7.16
C TYR A 103 3.31 6.41 7.35
N LEU A 104 4.51 5.84 7.42
CA LEU A 104 4.73 4.42 7.55
C LEU A 104 5.48 4.18 8.87
N ASN A 105 4.91 3.37 9.75
CA ASN A 105 5.61 2.78 10.87
C ASN A 105 5.80 1.28 10.58
N THR A 106 7.04 0.89 10.29
CA THR A 106 7.38 -0.48 9.92
C THR A 106 7.48 -1.42 11.11
N GLU A 107 7.56 -0.91 12.34
CA GLU A 107 7.67 -1.72 13.57
C GLU A 107 6.33 -2.34 13.93
N ILE A 108 5.23 -1.60 13.80
CA ILE A 108 3.86 -2.09 14.02
C ILE A 108 3.14 -2.42 12.72
N ASP A 109 3.86 -2.42 11.60
CA ASP A 109 3.35 -2.67 10.24
C ASP A 109 2.10 -1.83 9.90
N LEU A 110 2.13 -0.54 10.23
CA LEU A 110 1.01 0.38 10.04
C LEU A 110 1.38 1.51 9.08
N ALA A 111 0.52 1.77 8.10
CA ALA A 111 0.61 2.96 7.27
C ALA A 111 -0.69 3.73 7.25
N VAL A 112 -0.57 5.06 7.30
CA VAL A 112 -1.66 6.00 7.13
C VAL A 112 -1.29 6.95 6.01
N PHE A 113 -2.19 7.14 5.04
CA PHE A 113 -1.94 8.03 3.92
C PHE A 113 -3.16 8.88 3.59
N ARG A 114 -2.92 10.09 3.05
CA ARG A 114 -3.95 10.97 2.50
C ARG A 114 -3.94 10.88 0.99
N MET A 115 -5.13 10.83 0.39
CA MET A 115 -5.30 10.82 -1.05
C MET A 115 -5.58 12.23 -1.58
N LYS A 116 -4.88 12.64 -2.65
CA LYS A 116 -5.31 13.75 -3.50
C LYS A 116 -6.35 13.27 -4.52
N ASN A 117 -7.15 14.19 -5.03
CA ASN A 117 -8.26 13.92 -5.96
C ASN A 117 -9.32 12.93 -5.44
N PHE A 118 -9.32 12.65 -4.13
CA PHE A 118 -10.33 11.83 -3.48
C PHE A 118 -11.69 12.54 -3.53
N ARG A 119 -12.71 11.82 -4.00
CA ARG A 119 -14.07 12.32 -3.97
C ARG A 119 -14.83 11.73 -2.79
N LYS A 120 -15.39 12.60 -1.95
CA LYS A 120 -16.11 12.19 -0.73
C LYS A 120 -17.31 11.29 -1.02
N ASP A 121 -17.88 11.36 -2.21
CA ASP A 121 -18.99 10.52 -2.65
C ASP A 121 -18.58 9.10 -3.06
N SER A 122 -17.28 8.83 -3.23
CA SER A 122 -16.72 7.50 -3.47
C SER A 122 -16.85 6.57 -2.26
N VAL A 123 -17.08 7.11 -1.06
CA VAL A 123 -17.21 6.36 0.19
C VAL A 123 -18.53 6.71 0.88
N LYS A 124 -19.36 5.71 1.15
CA LYS A 124 -20.70 5.92 1.74
C LYS A 124 -20.71 5.76 3.26
N HIS A 125 -19.67 5.17 3.82
CA HIS A 125 -19.56 4.85 5.23
C HIS A 125 -18.10 4.95 5.66
N TYR A 126 -17.84 5.47 6.86
CA TYR A 126 -16.50 5.47 7.44
C TYR A 126 -16.48 4.56 8.66
N PRO A 127 -15.42 3.75 8.86
CA PRO A 127 -15.32 2.87 10.00
C PRO A 127 -15.26 3.68 11.30
N THR A 128 -15.71 3.04 12.39
CA THR A 128 -15.52 3.56 13.74
C THR A 128 -14.51 2.69 14.46
N PHE A 129 -13.44 3.30 14.97
CA PHE A 129 -12.46 2.59 15.78
C PHE A 129 -13.09 2.19 17.11
N LYS A 130 -13.02 0.89 17.45
CA LYS A 130 -13.46 0.40 18.74
C LYS A 130 -12.35 0.50 19.77
N ASP A 131 -12.74 0.81 20.99
CA ASP A 131 -11.89 0.70 22.18
C ASP A 131 -11.53 -0.79 22.41
N PRO A 132 -10.24 -1.18 22.28
CA PRO A 132 -9.82 -2.57 22.40
C PRO A 132 -9.92 -3.09 23.84
N SER A 133 -9.98 -2.22 24.85
CA SER A 133 -10.15 -2.64 26.26
C SER A 133 -11.55 -3.20 26.56
N LYS A 134 -12.53 -2.86 25.71
CA LYS A 134 -13.92 -3.29 25.83
C LYS A 134 -14.25 -4.52 24.98
N LEU A 135 -13.29 -5.03 24.21
CA LEU A 135 -13.49 -6.18 23.33
C LEU A 135 -13.26 -7.48 24.09
N ARG A 136 -14.29 -8.34 24.17
CA ARG A 136 -14.19 -9.63 24.87
C ARG A 136 -13.54 -10.66 23.96
N VAL A 137 -12.62 -11.45 24.51
CA VAL A 137 -12.11 -12.67 23.87
C VAL A 137 -13.29 -13.55 23.45
N GLY A 138 -13.24 -14.09 22.24
CA GLY A 138 -14.35 -14.85 21.66
C GLY A 138 -15.33 -14.02 20.80
N THR A 139 -15.16 -12.70 20.75
CA THR A 139 -15.98 -11.85 19.87
C THR A 139 -15.75 -12.23 18.41
N SER A 140 -16.83 -12.57 17.69
CA SER A 140 -16.78 -12.84 16.26
C SER A 140 -16.41 -11.56 15.51
N ILE A 141 -15.49 -11.68 14.55
CA ILE A 141 -15.01 -10.58 13.71
C ILE A 141 -15.15 -10.93 12.23
N CYS A 142 -15.28 -9.88 11.41
CA CYS A 142 -15.22 -9.98 9.97
C CYS A 142 -13.91 -9.38 9.46
N ARG A 143 -13.15 -10.17 8.72
CA ARG A 143 -11.94 -9.75 8.00
C ARG A 143 -12.30 -9.61 6.53
N LEU A 144 -11.96 -8.49 5.90
CA LEU A 144 -12.31 -8.21 4.51
C LEU A 144 -11.09 -7.62 3.80
N GLY A 145 -10.81 -8.11 2.59
CA GLY A 145 -9.72 -7.63 1.76
C GLY A 145 -9.59 -8.41 0.46
N PHE A 146 -8.38 -8.42 -0.10
CA PHE A 146 -8.09 -8.96 -1.44
C PHE A 146 -6.89 -9.95 -1.50
N PRO A 147 -6.73 -10.91 -0.56
CA PRO A 147 -5.52 -11.72 -0.38
C PRO A 147 -5.19 -12.73 -1.49
N PHE A 148 -6.14 -13.07 -2.38
CA PHE A 148 -5.97 -14.16 -3.34
C PHE A 148 -6.11 -13.71 -4.80
N THR A 149 -6.01 -12.42 -5.06
CA THR A 149 -6.02 -11.90 -6.43
C THR A 149 -4.59 -11.74 -6.94
N ASP A 150 -4.29 -12.36 -8.07
CA ASP A 150 -3.06 -12.07 -8.81
C ASP A 150 -3.16 -10.66 -9.41
N ALA A 151 -2.28 -9.77 -8.97
CA ALA A 151 -2.28 -8.36 -9.32
C ALA A 151 -1.57 -8.04 -10.63
N ALA A 152 -1.49 -9.02 -11.54
CA ALA A 152 -0.63 -9.00 -12.70
C ALA A 152 -0.66 -7.67 -13.48
N THR A 153 0.49 -7.01 -13.54
CA THR A 153 0.72 -5.83 -14.36
C THR A 153 1.84 -6.06 -15.36
N THR A 154 1.84 -5.27 -16.43
CA THR A 154 2.92 -5.24 -17.42
C THR A 154 3.44 -3.81 -17.55
N PHE A 155 4.76 -3.66 -17.48
CA PHE A 155 5.39 -2.39 -17.76
C PHE A 155 5.43 -2.15 -19.28
N ASN A 156 4.91 -1.01 -19.70
CA ASN A 156 4.96 -0.56 -21.09
C ASN A 156 6.10 0.45 -21.23
N GLU A 157 7.22 0.02 -21.81
CA GLU A 157 8.42 0.84 -21.99
C GLU A 157 8.17 2.07 -22.86
N GLU A 158 7.39 1.95 -23.94
CA GLU A 158 7.10 3.05 -24.86
C GLU A 158 6.37 4.22 -24.18
N LYS A 159 5.50 3.91 -23.22
CA LYS A 159 4.65 4.89 -22.52
C LYS A 159 5.13 5.18 -21.10
N ASN A 160 6.16 4.48 -20.63
CA ASN A 160 6.68 4.56 -19.28
C ASN A 160 5.59 4.44 -18.20
N LEU A 161 4.76 3.39 -18.30
CA LEU A 161 3.66 3.17 -17.36
C LEU A 161 3.37 1.68 -17.15
N PHE A 162 2.71 1.36 -16.03
CA PHE A 162 2.18 0.03 -15.77
C PHE A 162 0.75 -0.10 -16.29
N VAL A 163 0.47 -1.21 -16.96
CA VAL A 163 -0.87 -1.61 -17.40
C VAL A 163 -1.34 -2.76 -16.53
N ILE A 164 -2.51 -2.63 -15.91
CA ILE A 164 -3.16 -3.75 -15.23
C ILE A 164 -3.69 -4.72 -16.28
N ASN A 165 -3.32 -5.99 -16.15
CA ASN A 165 -3.66 -6.99 -17.16
C ASN A 165 -5.17 -7.26 -17.24
N LYS A 166 -5.62 -7.67 -18.43
CA LYS A 166 -7.02 -8.05 -18.65
C LYS A 166 -7.39 -9.22 -17.71
N GLY A 167 -8.49 -9.06 -16.99
CA GLY A 167 -9.01 -10.08 -16.07
C GLY A 167 -8.64 -9.88 -14.60
N VAL A 168 -7.72 -8.96 -14.27
CA VAL A 168 -7.41 -8.60 -12.87
C VAL A 168 -8.55 -7.81 -12.23
N LEU A 169 -9.22 -6.96 -13.02
CA LEU A 169 -10.36 -6.16 -12.56
C LEU A 169 -11.70 -6.73 -13.06
N PRO A 170 -12.77 -6.67 -12.26
CA PRO A 170 -12.81 -6.16 -10.87
C PRO A 170 -12.18 -7.15 -9.87
N VAL A 171 -11.49 -6.63 -8.86
CA VAL A 171 -10.88 -7.45 -7.81
C VAL A 171 -11.98 -7.98 -6.87
N PRO A 172 -12.11 -9.31 -6.68
CA PRO A 172 -13.12 -9.88 -5.79
C PRO A 172 -12.79 -9.63 -4.32
N PHE A 173 -13.79 -9.27 -3.52
CA PHE A 173 -13.67 -9.26 -2.07
C PHE A 173 -13.59 -10.69 -1.52
N PHE A 174 -12.71 -10.89 -0.52
CA PHE A 174 -12.64 -12.14 0.24
C PHE A 174 -13.01 -11.90 1.70
N PRO A 175 -14.29 -12.04 2.05
CA PRO A 175 -14.71 -12.01 3.44
C PRO A 175 -14.27 -13.30 4.15
N ASN A 176 -13.66 -13.14 5.33
CA ASN A 176 -13.27 -14.23 6.21
C ASN A 176 -13.82 -13.99 7.60
N ASP A 177 -14.48 -14.98 8.19
CA ASP A 177 -14.85 -14.94 9.59
C ASP A 177 -13.60 -15.12 10.47
N GLY A 178 -13.72 -14.70 11.72
CA GLY A 178 -12.66 -14.84 12.68
C GLY A 178 -13.15 -14.61 14.09
N MET A 179 -12.22 -14.76 15.03
CA MET A 179 -12.48 -14.58 16.44
C MET A 179 -11.39 -13.69 17.04
N TYR A 180 -11.80 -12.68 17.80
CA TYR A 180 -10.88 -11.88 18.58
C TYR A 180 -10.32 -12.70 19.75
N THR A 181 -8.98 -12.72 19.87
CA THR A 181 -8.27 -13.59 20.83
C THR A 181 -7.58 -12.82 21.95
N ARG A 182 -6.89 -11.72 21.65
CA ARG A 182 -6.13 -10.92 22.63
C ARG A 182 -5.76 -9.55 22.07
N ASN A 183 -5.40 -8.63 22.96
CA ASN A 183 -4.61 -7.44 22.62
C ASN A 183 -3.12 -7.80 22.72
N VAL A 184 -2.32 -7.20 21.85
CA VAL A 184 -0.85 -7.26 21.91
C VAL A 184 -0.36 -5.88 22.31
N VAL A 185 0.49 -5.80 23.33
CA VAL A 185 1.08 -4.55 23.82
C VAL A 185 2.59 -4.76 23.86
N GLU A 186 3.30 -4.13 22.92
CA GLU A 186 4.75 -4.30 22.75
C GLU A 186 5.54 -3.01 23.09
N GLY A 187 4.94 -2.12 23.87
CA GLY A 187 5.57 -0.86 24.27
C GLY A 187 5.43 0.23 23.21
N LYS A 188 6.37 1.18 23.21
CA LYS A 188 6.40 2.30 22.26
C LYS A 188 7.36 1.99 21.12
N THR A 189 7.02 2.47 19.93
CA THR A 189 7.90 2.39 18.76
C THR A 189 9.06 3.38 18.90
N ARG A 190 10.14 3.18 18.13
CA ARG A 190 11.31 4.09 18.15
C ARG A 190 11.04 5.49 17.58
N ASP A 191 9.85 5.72 17.01
CA ASP A 191 9.48 6.97 16.33
C ASP A 191 9.08 8.12 17.27
N GLU A 192 9.40 8.06 18.57
CA GLU A 192 9.02 9.10 19.55
C GLU A 192 9.46 10.53 19.17
N ASP A 193 10.47 10.69 18.31
CA ASP A 193 11.00 11.99 17.88
C ASP A 193 10.42 12.52 16.55
N ALA A 194 9.60 11.75 15.83
CA ALA A 194 9.20 12.06 14.45
C ALA A 194 7.87 12.84 14.32
N PHE A 195 7.03 12.84 15.37
CA PHE A 195 5.70 13.46 15.36
C PHE A 195 5.57 14.65 16.32
N ASP A 196 6.62 14.98 17.08
CA ASP A 196 6.70 16.11 18.03
C ASP A 196 7.45 17.34 17.45
N LYS A 197 7.52 17.50 16.13
CA LYS A 197 8.07 18.70 15.46
C LYS A 197 7.11 19.36 14.50
#